data_AF-A0A7C5GYY0-F1
#
_entry.id   AF-A0A7C5GYY0-F1
#
_cell.length_a   1.000
_cell.length_b   1.000
_cell.length_c   1.000
_cell.angle_alpha   90.00
_cell.angle_beta   90.00
_cell.angle_gamma   90.00
#
_symmetry.space_group_name_H-M   'P 1'
#
loop_
_entity.id
_entity.type
_entity.pdbx_description
1 polymer ?
#
loop_
_entity_poly.entity_id
_entity_poly.type
_entity_poly.pdbx_seq_one_letter_code
_entity_poly.pdbx_strand_id
1 'polypeptide(L)'
;MPPGGALRTRHLHPLPHGTGEDPARRPRCGLHPLPRGGGARADAMSPLPPGVALLHRLPPAPQPRAATDAPTRLAPAPRPGGPPRPPGVRHLPHHRLLPRLSPEALTMRRPERSLLLPILLLCLLATGCGGSDDGGPADPLAAPAGRLILTPDHGDQGIAWGRSDCDTCHALTALHAEAGNTLRELVREKGMASCAGCHGPNGTDAPRRCLLCHNPADLPDRPRGGGPHAHRFAAGETGELEDGHCVVCHQSSDMDGRYEIDVDLTRFPDAAGTWAPYAVGAEFCLRCHNRDHQQPGFEITGRAWDDPLIALEEDYHLLDYHGWRDGSTEGTFTGLRPGYRYAELVECADCHAMHGTANPKLIIDDSRKGAWRLEPEFRALGWPVTVGEGGDYDQLCVLCHAMEREMEAGGVETGNGLAGVHRVGEDCRPCHTHGEATQAGL
;
A
#
# COMPACT_ATOMS: atom_id res chain seq x y z
N MET A 1 18.75 55.08 92.21
CA MET A 1 18.84 53.61 92.14
C MET A 1 18.36 53.17 90.77
N PRO A 2 19.09 52.36 89.98
CA PRO A 2 20.55 52.26 89.78
C PRO A 2 20.89 52.81 88.34
N PRO A 3 21.98 52.45 87.63
CA PRO A 3 22.95 53.39 87.01
C PRO A 3 23.00 53.32 85.45
N GLY A 4 23.67 54.24 84.72
CA GLY A 4 25.07 54.12 84.21
C GLY A 4 25.18 53.16 83.01
N GLY A 5 25.78 53.40 81.85
CA GLY A 5 26.84 54.28 81.36
C GLY A 5 27.77 53.46 80.42
N ALA A 6 28.33 54.09 79.37
CA ALA A 6 29.49 53.62 78.55
C ALA A 6 29.27 52.38 77.64
N LEU A 7 30.03 52.07 76.57
CA LEU A 7 30.87 52.74 75.57
C LEU A 7 31.15 51.66 74.48
N ARG A 8 31.26 52.09 73.23
CA ARG A 8 31.97 51.50 72.05
C ARG A 8 32.59 50.08 72.16
N THR A 9 32.38 49.27 71.12
CA THR A 9 33.46 48.58 70.37
C THR A 9 32.99 48.11 68.97
N ARG A 10 33.90 48.22 68.00
CA ARG A 10 33.89 47.52 66.70
C ARG A 10 34.22 46.04 66.94
N HIS A 11 33.58 45.12 66.20
CA HIS A 11 34.18 43.83 65.82
C HIS A 11 33.60 43.30 64.50
N LEU A 12 34.49 42.75 63.69
CA LEU A 12 34.28 41.99 62.45
C LEU A 12 34.02 40.50 62.76
N HIS A 13 33.32 39.83 61.83
CA HIS A 13 33.05 38.37 61.66
C HIS A 13 32.03 37.72 62.63
N PRO A 14 31.24 36.67 62.24
CA PRO A 14 31.53 35.59 61.27
C PRO A 14 30.38 35.18 60.29
N LEU A 15 30.65 34.18 59.43
CA LEU A 15 29.74 33.47 58.50
C LEU A 15 28.49 32.85 59.17
N PRO A 16 27.44 32.50 58.38
CA PRO A 16 27.16 31.07 58.23
C PRO A 16 26.63 30.60 56.84
N HIS A 17 26.82 29.28 56.65
CA HIS A 17 26.19 28.28 55.78
C HIS A 17 24.87 28.57 55.03
N GLY A 18 24.71 27.89 53.87
CA GLY A 18 23.42 27.46 53.30
C GLY A 18 23.32 27.65 51.78
N THR A 19 23.65 26.65 50.95
CA THR A 19 22.73 25.65 50.32
C THR A 19 21.84 26.20 49.20
N GLY A 20 21.95 25.64 47.99
CA GLY A 20 20.89 25.71 46.97
C GLY A 20 21.33 25.66 45.52
N GLU A 21 21.65 24.47 45.01
CA GLU A 21 21.36 24.03 43.63
C GLU A 21 19.81 24.11 43.41
N ASP A 22 19.19 24.30 42.24
CA ASP A 22 19.32 23.71 40.89
C ASP A 22 18.34 24.46 39.95
N PRO A 23 18.57 24.51 38.62
CA PRO A 23 17.48 24.12 37.72
C PRO A 23 17.89 23.14 36.60
N ALA A 24 17.40 21.91 36.74
CA ALA A 24 16.90 20.95 35.74
C ALA A 24 17.03 21.37 34.26
N ARG A 25 17.97 20.76 33.52
CA ARG A 25 17.88 19.47 32.77
C ARG A 25 17.32 19.61 31.35
N ARG A 26 18.24 19.77 30.39
CA ARG A 26 18.17 19.20 29.04
C ARG A 26 18.90 17.84 29.07
N PRO A 27 18.45 16.78 28.37
CA PRO A 27 19.23 15.56 28.27
C PRO A 27 20.42 15.84 27.35
N ARG A 28 21.63 15.75 27.91
CA ARG A 28 22.89 15.70 27.17
C ARG A 28 23.22 14.22 26.95
N CYS A 29 23.23 13.76 25.71
CA CYS A 29 23.94 12.53 25.36
C CYS A 29 25.44 12.81 25.59
N GLY A 30 26.03 12.09 26.54
CA GLY A 30 27.40 12.30 26.98
C GLY A 30 28.41 11.76 25.97
N LEU A 31 29.20 12.65 25.37
CA LEU A 31 30.39 12.31 24.61
C LEU A 31 31.56 12.04 25.57
N HIS A 32 32.20 10.87 25.45
CA HIS A 32 33.57 10.66 25.95
C HIS A 32 34.59 10.94 24.83
N PRO A 33 35.80 11.44 25.14
CA PRO A 33 36.77 11.87 24.14
C PRO A 33 37.60 10.69 23.59
N LEU A 34 37.73 10.62 22.25
CA LEU A 34 38.67 9.74 21.56
C LEU A 34 40.08 10.36 21.45
N PRO A 35 41.15 9.53 21.33
CA PRO A 35 42.52 10.00 21.28
C PRO A 35 42.93 10.48 19.88
N ARG A 36 43.91 11.39 19.86
CA ARG A 36 44.57 11.92 18.66
C ARG A 36 45.48 10.89 17.98
N GLY A 37 45.35 10.79 16.67
CA GLY A 37 46.33 10.25 15.71
C GLY A 37 45.61 10.12 14.38
N GLY A 38 46.14 10.41 13.20
CA GLY A 38 47.45 10.80 12.69
C GLY A 38 47.24 10.96 11.18
N GLY A 39 47.90 11.93 10.56
CA GLY A 39 47.50 12.44 9.24
C GLY A 39 47.64 11.46 8.07
N ALA A 40 46.79 11.68 7.06
CA ALA A 40 47.04 11.28 5.68
C ALA A 40 46.49 12.37 4.75
N ARG A 41 47.28 12.66 3.72
CA ARG A 41 47.14 13.75 2.74
C ARG A 41 45.94 13.50 1.81
N ALA A 42 45.17 14.56 1.54
CA ALA A 42 44.21 14.60 0.43
C ALA A 42 44.83 15.37 -0.74
N ASP A 43 44.96 14.69 -1.87
CA ASP A 43 45.30 15.28 -3.16
C ASP A 43 44.10 15.99 -3.79
N ALA A 44 44.43 17.00 -4.59
CA ALA A 44 43.56 18.02 -5.16
C ALA A 44 42.55 17.49 -6.19
N MET A 45 41.33 18.04 -6.16
CA MET A 45 40.41 18.07 -7.30
C MET A 45 40.20 19.50 -7.78
N SER A 46 40.37 19.69 -9.08
CA SER A 46 40.18 20.94 -9.83
C SER A 46 38.71 21.36 -9.96
N PRO A 47 38.42 22.66 -10.15
CA PRO A 47 37.06 23.19 -10.22
C PRO A 47 36.41 23.06 -11.60
N LEU A 48 35.09 22.84 -11.61
CA LEU A 48 34.22 22.97 -12.79
C LEU A 48 33.81 24.45 -13.02
N PRO A 49 33.58 24.88 -14.27
CA PRO A 49 33.29 26.27 -14.62
C PRO A 49 31.80 26.66 -14.48
N PRO A 50 31.47 27.97 -14.38
CA PRO A 50 30.12 28.47 -14.18
C PRO A 50 29.41 28.86 -15.48
N GLY A 51 28.08 28.72 -15.51
CA GLY A 51 27.17 29.29 -16.51
C GLY A 51 25.89 28.47 -16.58
N VAL A 52 24.66 28.99 -16.70
CA VAL A 52 24.13 30.32 -17.00
C VAL A 52 22.72 30.35 -16.39
N ALA A 53 22.37 31.39 -15.63
CA ALA A 53 21.03 31.56 -15.08
C ALA A 53 20.10 32.26 -16.10
N LEU A 54 18.99 31.61 -16.47
CA LEU A 54 17.92 32.22 -17.27
C LEU A 54 16.71 32.45 -16.36
N LEU A 55 16.44 33.72 -16.03
CA LEU A 55 15.29 34.17 -15.25
C LEU A 55 14.06 34.28 -16.16
N HIS A 56 13.08 33.39 -15.99
CA HIS A 56 11.71 33.62 -16.48
C HIS A 56 10.81 34.05 -15.31
N ARG A 57 10.23 35.25 -15.45
CA ARG A 57 9.23 35.83 -14.55
C ARG A 57 7.91 35.07 -14.67
N LEU A 58 7.42 34.53 -13.54
CA LEU A 58 6.04 34.05 -13.40
C LEU A 58 5.11 35.20 -12.99
N PRO A 59 3.84 35.20 -13.43
CA PRO A 59 2.82 36.19 -13.03
C PRO A 59 2.32 35.95 -11.59
N PRO A 60 1.76 36.98 -10.92
CA PRO A 60 1.34 36.87 -9.52
C PRO A 60 0.08 36.01 -9.36
N ALA A 61 0.08 35.17 -8.33
CA ALA A 61 -1.05 34.34 -7.92
C ALA A 61 -2.24 35.18 -7.41
N PRO A 62 -3.48 34.72 -7.59
CA PRO A 62 -4.67 35.38 -7.05
C PRO A 62 -4.82 35.15 -5.55
N GLN A 63 -5.19 36.20 -4.83
CA GLN A 63 -5.43 36.15 -3.37
C GLN A 63 -6.70 35.36 -3.03
N PRO A 64 -6.69 34.51 -1.98
CA PRO A 64 -7.89 33.83 -1.52
C PRO A 64 -8.78 34.77 -0.68
N ARG A 65 -10.08 34.72 -0.96
CA ARG A 65 -11.14 35.39 -0.20
C ARG A 65 -11.36 34.65 1.12
N ALA A 66 -11.43 35.42 2.20
CA ALA A 66 -11.81 34.96 3.53
C ALA A 66 -13.25 34.39 3.54
N ALA A 67 -13.42 33.21 4.11
CA ALA A 67 -14.72 32.66 4.50
C ALA A 67 -14.72 32.42 6.01
N THR A 68 -15.78 32.94 6.62
CA THR A 68 -16.03 33.13 8.04
C THR A 68 -16.54 31.88 8.76
N ASP A 69 -16.19 31.78 10.03
CA ASP A 69 -16.62 30.80 11.03
C ASP A 69 -18.14 30.66 11.22
N ALA A 70 -18.60 29.43 11.50
CA ALA A 70 -19.54 29.12 12.59
C ALA A 70 -19.70 27.58 12.78
N PRO A 71 -19.61 27.04 14.02
CA PRO A 71 -19.84 25.62 14.30
C PRO A 71 -21.29 25.36 14.73
N THR A 72 -21.93 24.37 14.10
CA THR A 72 -23.23 23.86 14.58
C THR A 72 -23.00 22.58 15.39
N ARG A 73 -23.35 22.64 16.69
CA ARG A 73 -23.41 21.50 17.59
C ARG A 73 -24.59 20.59 17.20
N LEU A 74 -24.36 19.29 17.07
CA LEU A 74 -25.41 18.27 17.05
C LEU A 74 -25.15 17.22 18.14
N ALA A 75 -26.22 16.90 18.86
CA ALA A 75 -26.31 15.95 19.97
C ALA A 75 -26.31 14.49 19.49
N PRO A 76 -26.05 13.50 20.38
CA PRO A 76 -25.85 12.10 19.97
C PRO A 76 -27.18 11.36 19.75
N ALA A 77 -27.23 10.53 18.71
CA ALA A 77 -28.31 9.59 18.42
C ALA A 77 -28.07 8.21 19.09
N PRO A 78 -29.14 7.44 19.38
CA PRO A 78 -29.08 6.20 20.16
C PRO A 78 -28.74 4.95 19.32
N ARG A 79 -28.19 3.93 20.01
CA ARG A 79 -27.86 2.59 19.48
C ARG A 79 -29.12 1.74 19.17
N PRO A 80 -29.16 1.00 18.05
CA PRO A 80 -29.89 -0.27 17.94
C PRO A 80 -28.88 -1.43 18.07
N GLY A 81 -29.10 -2.52 18.80
CA GLY A 81 -30.28 -3.38 18.78
C GLY A 81 -29.99 -4.56 17.85
N GLY A 82 -29.32 -5.60 18.35
CA GLY A 82 -28.91 -6.77 17.56
C GLY A 82 -30.09 -7.67 17.15
N PRO A 83 -29.96 -8.44 16.05
CA PRO A 83 -31.04 -9.30 15.55
C PRO A 83 -31.15 -10.64 16.31
N PRO A 84 -32.37 -11.19 16.48
CA PRO A 84 -32.60 -12.47 17.13
C PRO A 84 -32.39 -13.67 16.19
N ARG A 85 -32.02 -14.81 16.78
CA ARG A 85 -31.91 -16.14 16.13
C ARG A 85 -33.27 -16.66 15.65
N PRO A 86 -33.34 -17.40 14.52
CA PRO A 86 -34.55 -18.12 14.14
C PRO A 86 -34.64 -19.49 14.82
N PRO A 87 -35.85 -19.95 15.21
CA PRO A 87 -36.08 -21.32 15.64
C PRO A 87 -36.65 -22.20 14.51
N GLY A 88 -36.29 -23.49 14.58
CA GLY A 88 -37.32 -24.55 14.53
C GLY A 88 -37.75 -25.08 13.17
N VAL A 89 -37.09 -26.17 12.78
CA VAL A 89 -37.54 -27.20 11.83
C VAL A 89 -38.97 -27.67 12.13
N ARG A 90 -39.84 -27.74 11.11
CA ARG A 90 -41.04 -28.61 11.10
C ARG A 90 -41.23 -29.29 9.75
N HIS A 91 -41.16 -30.61 9.77
CA HIS A 91 -41.70 -31.54 8.77
C HIS A 91 -43.23 -31.40 8.64
N LEU A 92 -43.77 -31.71 7.46
CA LEU A 92 -45.12 -32.29 7.20
C LEU A 92 -45.18 -32.76 5.71
N PRO A 93 -46.17 -33.58 5.28
CA PRO A 93 -45.91 -34.81 4.54
C PRO A 93 -46.60 -34.90 3.14
N HIS A 94 -46.44 -36.09 2.55
CA HIS A 94 -46.85 -36.59 1.25
C HIS A 94 -48.31 -36.43 0.78
N HIS A 95 -48.42 -36.55 -0.56
CA HIS A 95 -49.51 -37.07 -1.41
C HIS A 95 -50.60 -36.11 -1.92
N ARG A 96 -50.68 -35.96 -3.25
CA ARG A 96 -51.80 -36.36 -4.14
C ARG A 96 -51.61 -35.78 -5.56
N LEU A 97 -51.45 -36.62 -6.58
CA LEU A 97 -52.46 -37.07 -7.58
C LEU A 97 -52.33 -36.30 -8.92
N LEU A 98 -51.80 -37.00 -9.92
CA LEU A 98 -51.86 -36.67 -11.34
C LEU A 98 -53.22 -37.13 -11.92
N PRO A 99 -53.82 -36.40 -12.88
CA PRO A 99 -54.81 -36.97 -13.77
C PRO A 99 -54.16 -37.53 -15.05
N ARG A 100 -54.60 -38.74 -15.39
CA ARG A 100 -54.40 -39.43 -16.67
C ARG A 100 -55.10 -38.67 -17.80
N LEU A 101 -54.46 -38.58 -18.96
CA LEU A 101 -55.14 -38.37 -20.25
C LEU A 101 -54.73 -39.50 -21.20
N SER A 102 -55.75 -40.03 -21.87
CA SER A 102 -55.83 -41.22 -22.72
C SER A 102 -55.29 -40.98 -24.15
N PRO A 103 -54.88 -42.04 -24.87
CA PRO A 103 -54.57 -41.97 -26.29
C PRO A 103 -55.73 -42.53 -27.13
N GLU A 104 -56.23 -41.77 -28.10
CA GLU A 104 -56.97 -42.32 -29.24
C GLU A 104 -56.49 -41.67 -30.54
N ALA A 105 -56.55 -42.50 -31.57
CA ALA A 105 -55.77 -42.44 -32.79
C ALA A 105 -56.57 -41.86 -33.98
N LEU A 106 -55.88 -41.86 -35.13
CA LEU A 106 -56.38 -41.83 -36.53
C LEU A 106 -56.55 -40.46 -37.19
N THR A 107 -55.69 -40.12 -38.14
CA THR A 107 -55.83 -40.55 -39.56
C THR A 107 -54.75 -39.94 -40.46
N MET A 108 -54.25 -40.75 -41.39
CA MET A 108 -53.37 -40.36 -42.49
C MET A 108 -54.11 -39.54 -43.55
N ARG A 109 -53.46 -38.48 -44.08
CA ARG A 109 -53.49 -38.11 -45.51
C ARG A 109 -52.16 -37.44 -45.92
N ARG A 110 -51.44 -38.09 -46.86
CA ARG A 110 -50.46 -37.48 -47.79
C ARG A 110 -51.23 -37.08 -49.09
N PRO A 111 -50.71 -36.28 -50.05
CA PRO A 111 -49.29 -36.12 -50.39
C PRO A 111 -48.82 -34.72 -50.86
N GLU A 112 -47.50 -34.59 -51.02
CA GLU A 112 -46.83 -33.84 -52.08
C GLU A 112 -47.15 -32.34 -52.25
N ARG A 113 -46.41 -31.52 -51.50
CA ARG A 113 -45.71 -30.30 -51.95
C ARG A 113 -45.08 -29.65 -50.72
N SER A 114 -43.81 -29.24 -50.82
CA SER A 114 -42.99 -28.56 -49.79
C SER A 114 -41.92 -29.39 -49.08
N LEU A 115 -41.33 -30.41 -49.73
CA LEU A 115 -40.01 -30.91 -49.29
C LEU A 115 -38.84 -30.01 -49.73
N LEU A 116 -39.06 -29.06 -50.65
CA LEU A 116 -38.00 -28.15 -51.12
C LEU A 116 -37.66 -27.06 -50.11
N LEU A 117 -38.62 -26.55 -49.33
CA LEU A 117 -38.40 -25.49 -48.36
C LEU A 117 -37.55 -25.92 -47.15
N PRO A 118 -37.78 -27.08 -46.50
CA PRO A 118 -36.91 -27.52 -45.41
C PRO A 118 -35.53 -27.92 -45.90
N ILE A 119 -35.39 -28.44 -47.14
CA ILE A 119 -34.08 -28.74 -47.73
C ILE A 119 -33.32 -27.46 -48.06
N LEU A 120 -33.98 -26.44 -48.64
CA LEU A 120 -33.35 -25.14 -48.92
C LEU A 120 -32.94 -24.42 -47.63
N LEU A 121 -33.74 -24.52 -46.56
CA LEU A 121 -33.41 -23.98 -45.23
C LEU A 121 -32.24 -24.74 -44.58
N LEU A 122 -32.17 -26.06 -44.77
CA LEU A 122 -31.05 -26.89 -44.30
C LEU A 122 -29.76 -26.61 -45.09
N CYS A 123 -29.85 -26.35 -46.40
CA CYS A 123 -28.72 -25.95 -47.23
C CYS A 123 -28.21 -24.54 -46.89
N LEU A 124 -29.11 -23.58 -46.61
CA LEU A 124 -28.73 -22.23 -46.15
C LEU A 124 -28.07 -22.25 -44.77
N LEU A 125 -28.46 -23.17 -43.88
CA LEU A 125 -27.79 -23.42 -42.60
C LEU A 125 -26.45 -24.17 -42.77
N ALA A 126 -26.27 -24.93 -43.85
CA ALA A 126 -25.03 -25.68 -44.13
C ALA A 126 -23.99 -24.87 -44.92
N THR A 127 -24.37 -23.77 -45.59
CA THR A 127 -23.43 -22.88 -46.31
C THR A 127 -22.81 -21.78 -45.44
N GLY A 128 -22.99 -21.84 -44.11
CA GLY A 128 -22.45 -20.87 -43.17
C GLY A 128 -21.03 -21.15 -42.65
N CYS A 129 -20.40 -22.27 -43.01
CA CYS A 129 -19.04 -22.58 -42.56
C CYS A 129 -18.26 -23.23 -43.72
N GLY A 130 -17.59 -22.39 -44.50
CA GLY A 130 -16.76 -22.78 -45.64
C GLY A 130 -15.66 -21.74 -45.85
N GLY A 131 -14.86 -21.52 -44.81
CA GLY A 131 -13.59 -20.80 -44.88
C GLY A 131 -12.45 -21.81 -44.77
N SER A 132 -11.62 -21.84 -45.80
CA SER A 132 -10.56 -22.80 -46.06
C SER A 132 -9.49 -22.81 -44.98
N ASP A 133 -9.21 -24.00 -44.44
CA ASP A 133 -8.02 -24.30 -43.64
C ASP A 133 -6.77 -24.30 -44.54
N ASP A 134 -5.97 -23.23 -44.46
CA ASP A 134 -4.56 -23.21 -44.88
C ASP A 134 -3.85 -22.06 -44.16
N GLY A 135 -3.37 -22.31 -42.93
CA GLY A 135 -2.64 -21.29 -42.17
C GLY A 135 -2.32 -21.62 -40.71
N GLY A 136 -1.47 -22.63 -40.48
CA GLY A 136 -0.76 -22.83 -39.21
C GLY A 136 -1.58 -23.47 -38.07
N PRO A 137 -0.93 -23.97 -37.01
CA PRO A 137 -1.65 -24.39 -35.81
C PRO A 137 -2.41 -23.17 -35.30
N ALA A 138 -3.73 -23.27 -35.23
CA ALA A 138 -4.57 -22.32 -34.52
C ALA A 138 -4.00 -22.18 -33.11
N ASP A 139 -3.45 -21.00 -32.81
CA ASP A 139 -2.94 -20.66 -31.50
C ASP A 139 -4.13 -20.68 -30.53
N PRO A 140 -4.22 -21.67 -29.64
CA PRO A 140 -5.45 -21.98 -28.95
C PRO A 140 -5.59 -21.07 -27.74
N LEU A 141 -5.98 -19.79 -27.88
CA LEU A 141 -6.29 -18.95 -26.70
C LEU A 141 -5.17 -18.95 -25.62
N ALA A 142 -3.93 -19.23 -26.00
CA ALA A 142 -2.81 -19.51 -25.10
C ALA A 142 -1.73 -18.43 -25.27
N ALA A 143 -2.13 -17.16 -25.16
CA ALA A 143 -1.21 -16.22 -24.57
C ALA A 143 -1.07 -16.63 -23.09
N PRO A 144 0.15 -16.81 -22.55
CA PRO A 144 0.34 -17.20 -21.16
C PRO A 144 -0.43 -16.24 -20.26
N ALA A 145 -0.97 -16.76 -19.14
CA ALA A 145 -1.79 -16.07 -18.16
C ALA A 145 -1.61 -14.53 -18.11
N GLY A 146 -2.72 -13.80 -18.12
CA GLY A 146 -2.73 -12.40 -17.72
C GLY A 146 -2.40 -11.40 -18.83
N ARG A 147 -3.38 -11.06 -19.66
CA ARG A 147 -3.43 -9.69 -20.20
C ARG A 147 -4.82 -9.13 -20.00
N LEU A 148 -4.86 -7.93 -19.44
CA LEU A 148 -6.09 -7.16 -19.35
C LEU A 148 -6.60 -6.83 -20.76
N ILE A 149 -7.89 -6.93 -20.92
CA ILE A 149 -8.65 -6.57 -22.11
C ILE A 149 -8.88 -5.05 -22.09
N LEU A 150 -7.80 -4.33 -22.40
CA LEU A 150 -7.79 -2.86 -22.44
C LEU A 150 -7.76 -2.30 -23.86
N THR A 151 -7.72 -3.16 -24.89
CA THR A 151 -7.67 -2.75 -26.29
C THR A 151 -8.89 -3.25 -27.07
N PRO A 152 -9.30 -2.54 -28.15
CA PRO A 152 -10.41 -2.95 -29.00
C PRO A 152 -10.28 -4.30 -29.73
N ASP A 153 -9.15 -4.98 -29.63
CA ASP A 153 -8.86 -6.21 -30.38
C ASP A 153 -9.49 -7.46 -29.75
N HIS A 154 -10.34 -7.31 -28.72
CA HIS A 154 -10.94 -8.44 -28.03
C HIS A 154 -11.98 -9.19 -28.89
N GLY A 155 -11.71 -10.48 -29.10
CA GLY A 155 -12.51 -11.35 -29.97
C GLY A 155 -12.16 -11.16 -31.45
N ASP A 156 -12.70 -12.04 -32.31
CA ASP A 156 -12.44 -12.00 -33.75
C ASP A 156 -12.82 -10.63 -34.33
N GLN A 157 -11.83 -9.86 -34.81
CA GLN A 157 -12.02 -8.50 -35.32
C GLN A 157 -12.67 -7.53 -34.31
N GLY A 158 -12.45 -7.72 -33.01
CA GLY A 158 -12.96 -6.81 -31.97
C GLY A 158 -14.45 -6.96 -31.66
N ILE A 159 -15.11 -8.01 -32.14
CA ILE A 159 -16.57 -8.21 -31.95
C ILE A 159 -17.00 -8.31 -30.48
N ALA A 160 -16.07 -8.65 -29.58
CA ALA A 160 -16.34 -8.75 -28.15
C ALA A 160 -16.09 -7.43 -27.42
N TRP A 161 -15.42 -6.45 -28.03
CA TRP A 161 -15.18 -5.15 -27.43
C TRP A 161 -16.47 -4.37 -27.21
N GLY A 162 -16.58 -3.68 -26.08
CA GLY A 162 -17.76 -2.89 -25.71
C GLY A 162 -18.95 -3.73 -25.24
N ARG A 163 -18.76 -5.03 -25.02
CA ARG A 163 -19.79 -5.93 -24.46
C ARG A 163 -19.55 -6.18 -22.97
N SER A 164 -20.61 -6.02 -22.18
CA SER A 164 -20.59 -6.32 -20.74
C SER A 164 -21.10 -7.73 -20.40
N ASP A 165 -21.78 -8.39 -21.34
CA ASP A 165 -22.34 -9.73 -21.25
C ASP A 165 -21.30 -10.79 -21.67
N CYS A 166 -20.28 -10.98 -20.83
CA CYS A 166 -19.16 -11.90 -21.11
C CYS A 166 -19.62 -13.34 -21.41
N ASP A 167 -20.76 -13.77 -20.86
CA ASP A 167 -21.34 -15.10 -21.02
C ASP A 167 -21.92 -15.39 -22.40
N THR A 168 -22.19 -14.35 -23.20
CA THR A 168 -22.59 -14.50 -24.61
C THR A 168 -21.49 -15.14 -25.46
N CYS A 169 -20.23 -14.92 -25.10
CA CYS A 169 -19.06 -15.47 -25.79
C CYS A 169 -18.32 -16.53 -24.96
N HIS A 170 -18.39 -16.47 -23.63
CA HIS A 170 -17.62 -17.32 -22.74
C HIS A 170 -18.49 -18.14 -21.77
N ALA A 171 -18.50 -19.45 -21.94
CA ALA A 171 -19.17 -20.34 -21.00
C ALA A 171 -18.37 -20.48 -19.69
N LEU A 172 -18.90 -19.99 -18.56
CA LEU A 172 -18.26 -20.04 -17.24
C LEU A 172 -17.80 -21.45 -16.83
N THR A 173 -18.51 -22.49 -17.28
CA THR A 173 -18.17 -23.89 -17.00
C THR A 173 -16.89 -24.35 -17.73
N ALA A 174 -16.62 -23.77 -18.90
CA ALA A 174 -15.48 -24.10 -19.75
C ALA A 174 -14.26 -23.17 -19.55
N LEU A 175 -14.48 -21.96 -19.03
CA LEU A 175 -13.41 -21.01 -18.74
C LEU A 175 -12.37 -21.54 -17.73
N HIS A 176 -11.14 -21.06 -17.89
CA HIS A 176 -10.00 -21.34 -17.00
C HIS A 176 -9.73 -22.82 -16.77
N ALA A 177 -9.99 -23.68 -17.78
CA ALA A 177 -9.75 -25.11 -17.67
C ALA A 177 -8.28 -25.44 -17.34
N GLU A 178 -7.35 -24.58 -17.77
CA GLU A 178 -5.90 -24.73 -17.60
C GLU A 178 -5.32 -23.87 -16.46
N ALA A 179 -6.10 -22.94 -15.89
CA ALA A 179 -5.59 -21.93 -14.94
C ALA A 179 -5.48 -22.41 -13.47
N GLY A 180 -5.34 -23.73 -13.27
CA GLY A 180 -5.38 -24.37 -11.95
C GLY A 180 -6.79 -24.40 -11.34
N ASN A 181 -7.00 -25.32 -10.39
CA ASN A 181 -8.34 -25.54 -9.82
C ASN A 181 -8.82 -24.36 -8.97
N THR A 182 -7.94 -23.71 -8.20
CA THR A 182 -8.32 -22.63 -7.27
C THR A 182 -8.91 -21.41 -7.99
N LEU A 183 -8.24 -20.89 -9.03
CA LEU A 183 -8.76 -19.74 -9.78
C LEU A 183 -10.06 -20.07 -10.51
N ARG A 184 -10.14 -21.27 -11.09
CA ARG A 184 -11.33 -21.74 -11.78
C ARG A 184 -12.53 -21.86 -10.83
N GLU A 185 -12.32 -22.40 -9.63
CA GLU A 185 -13.35 -22.51 -8.59
C GLU A 185 -13.79 -21.13 -8.11
N LEU A 186 -12.84 -20.24 -7.84
CA LEU A 186 -13.13 -18.86 -7.41
C LEU A 186 -13.98 -18.12 -8.45
N VAL A 187 -13.59 -18.15 -9.72
CA VAL A 187 -14.34 -17.49 -10.81
C VAL A 187 -15.72 -18.13 -11.00
N ARG A 188 -15.86 -19.45 -10.84
CA ARG A 188 -17.16 -20.12 -10.89
C ARG A 188 -18.07 -19.71 -9.75
N GLU A 189 -17.52 -19.53 -8.55
CA GLU A 189 -18.27 -19.08 -7.38
C GLU A 189 -18.70 -17.61 -7.51
N LYS A 190 -17.78 -16.73 -7.90
CA LYS A 190 -18.05 -15.28 -8.01
C LYS A 190 -18.85 -14.91 -9.26
N GLY A 191 -18.80 -15.75 -10.30
CA GLY A 191 -19.52 -15.58 -11.55
C GLY A 191 -19.00 -14.41 -12.42
N MET A 192 -19.81 -13.98 -13.39
CA MET A 192 -19.40 -12.98 -14.38
C MET A 192 -19.00 -11.62 -13.78
N ALA A 193 -19.40 -11.33 -12.54
CA ALA A 193 -19.02 -10.10 -11.86
C ALA A 193 -17.51 -10.00 -11.56
N SER A 194 -16.77 -11.12 -11.55
CA SER A 194 -15.32 -11.11 -11.32
C SER A 194 -14.51 -10.81 -12.57
N CYS A 195 -15.09 -10.98 -13.77
CA CYS A 195 -14.38 -10.88 -15.04
C CYS A 195 -13.72 -9.51 -15.21
N ALA A 196 -14.47 -8.43 -15.01
CA ALA A 196 -13.94 -7.08 -15.16
C ALA A 196 -12.90 -6.70 -14.10
N GLY A 197 -12.89 -7.37 -12.94
CA GLY A 197 -11.84 -7.20 -11.93
C GLY A 197 -10.47 -7.64 -12.46
N CYS A 198 -10.40 -8.84 -13.02
CA CYS A 198 -9.14 -9.46 -13.49
C CYS A 198 -8.79 -9.12 -14.94
N HIS A 199 -9.78 -8.90 -15.81
CA HIS A 199 -9.57 -8.68 -17.24
C HIS A 199 -9.82 -7.23 -17.67
N GLY A 200 -10.23 -6.35 -16.76
CA GLY A 200 -10.57 -4.97 -17.11
C GLY A 200 -11.96 -4.84 -17.76
N PRO A 201 -12.38 -3.61 -18.08
CA PRO A 201 -13.78 -3.32 -18.37
C PRO A 201 -14.22 -3.68 -19.80
N ASN A 202 -13.34 -4.23 -20.64
CA ASN A 202 -13.63 -4.61 -22.03
C ASN A 202 -14.26 -3.47 -22.86
N GLY A 203 -13.79 -2.24 -22.69
CA GLY A 203 -14.30 -1.07 -23.40
C GLY A 203 -15.68 -0.60 -22.97
N THR A 204 -16.19 -1.08 -21.84
CA THR A 204 -17.48 -0.65 -21.26
C THR A 204 -17.27 0.17 -19.99
N ASP A 205 -18.37 0.61 -19.38
CA ASP A 205 -18.37 1.24 -18.05
C ASP A 205 -18.50 0.19 -16.92
N ALA A 206 -18.27 -1.10 -17.20
CA ALA A 206 -18.35 -2.14 -16.19
C ALA A 206 -17.32 -1.89 -15.07
N PRO A 207 -17.73 -1.93 -13.78
CA PRO A 207 -16.82 -1.64 -12.68
C PRO A 207 -15.78 -2.76 -12.52
N ARG A 208 -14.52 -2.38 -12.27
CA ARG A 208 -13.45 -3.33 -11.92
C ARG A 208 -13.56 -3.74 -10.46
N ARG A 209 -14.28 -4.83 -10.20
CA ARG A 209 -14.57 -5.31 -8.83
C ARG A 209 -13.41 -6.11 -8.22
N CYS A 210 -12.28 -5.47 -7.98
CA CYS A 210 -11.06 -6.06 -7.40
C CYS A 210 -11.34 -6.77 -6.07
N LEU A 211 -12.05 -6.12 -5.15
CA LEU A 211 -12.32 -6.61 -3.79
C LEU A 211 -13.29 -7.78 -3.74
N LEU A 212 -13.96 -8.11 -4.86
CA LEU A 212 -14.77 -9.33 -4.96
C LEU A 212 -13.91 -10.60 -4.77
N CYS A 213 -12.65 -10.55 -5.18
CA CYS A 213 -11.69 -11.66 -5.06
C CYS A 213 -10.53 -11.32 -4.11
N HIS A 214 -10.08 -10.06 -4.07
CA HIS A 214 -9.01 -9.61 -3.18
C HIS A 214 -9.53 -9.32 -1.78
N ASN A 215 -9.97 -10.37 -1.08
CA ASN A 215 -10.42 -10.30 0.31
C ASN A 215 -9.82 -11.45 1.14
N PRO A 216 -9.83 -11.33 2.49
CA PRO A 216 -9.20 -12.33 3.35
C PRO A 216 -9.81 -13.73 3.30
N ALA A 217 -11.04 -13.91 2.82
CA ALA A 217 -11.67 -15.22 2.72
C ALA A 217 -11.21 -15.98 1.48
N ASP A 218 -11.04 -15.29 0.36
CA ASP A 218 -10.69 -15.89 -0.93
C ASP A 218 -9.18 -15.91 -1.18
N LEU A 219 -8.45 -14.86 -0.77
CA LEU A 219 -7.01 -14.69 -0.99
C LEU A 219 -6.29 -14.23 0.30
N PRO A 220 -6.21 -15.07 1.35
CA PRO A 220 -5.67 -14.71 2.67
C PRO A 220 -4.17 -14.34 2.66
N ASP A 221 -3.43 -14.78 1.64
CA ASP A 221 -1.99 -14.58 1.49
C ASP A 221 -1.62 -13.44 0.53
N ARG A 222 -2.62 -12.73 -0.02
CA ARG A 222 -2.44 -11.63 -1.01
C ARG A 222 -2.94 -10.31 -0.42
N PRO A 223 -2.52 -9.14 -0.97
CA PRO A 223 -2.06 -8.02 -0.17
C PRO A 223 -2.99 -7.73 0.99
N ARG A 224 -2.44 -7.79 2.21
CA ARG A 224 -3.23 -7.63 3.42
C ARG A 224 -3.75 -6.21 3.52
N GLY A 225 -4.99 -6.01 3.10
CA GLY A 225 -5.74 -4.79 3.30
C GLY A 225 -6.44 -4.75 4.65
N GLY A 226 -6.67 -3.55 5.16
CA GLY A 226 -7.51 -3.33 6.34
C GLY A 226 -6.98 -2.25 7.27
N GLY A 227 -7.89 -1.59 7.98
CA GLY A 227 -7.61 -0.43 8.80
C GLY A 227 -8.06 0.88 8.13
N PRO A 228 -8.41 1.90 8.93
CA PRO A 228 -9.03 3.12 8.43
C PRO A 228 -8.05 4.06 7.71
N HIS A 229 -6.75 3.83 7.82
CA HIS A 229 -5.73 4.68 7.21
C HIS A 229 -5.15 3.99 5.98
N ALA A 230 -5.89 4.06 4.87
CA ALA A 230 -5.48 3.52 3.58
C ALA A 230 -5.15 4.66 2.60
N HIS A 231 -4.49 4.30 1.48
CA HIS A 231 -4.16 5.28 0.45
C HIS A 231 -5.41 5.73 -0.32
N ARG A 232 -6.05 6.78 0.19
CA ARG A 232 -7.23 7.44 -0.40
C ARG A 232 -6.79 8.76 -1.02
N PHE A 233 -7.28 9.05 -2.22
CA PHE A 233 -6.87 10.23 -2.99
C PHE A 233 -7.69 11.50 -2.67
N ALA A 234 -8.36 11.50 -1.52
CA ALA A 234 -9.16 12.62 -1.04
C ALA A 234 -8.73 13.01 0.37
N ALA A 235 -8.46 14.30 0.56
CA ALA A 235 -7.89 14.82 1.79
C ALA A 235 -8.83 14.59 3.00
N GLY A 236 -8.26 14.04 4.07
CA GLY A 236 -8.98 13.81 5.33
C GLY A 236 -9.92 12.60 5.31
N GLU A 237 -9.97 11.84 4.23
CA GLU A 237 -10.74 10.60 4.20
C GLU A 237 -10.04 9.49 4.99
N THR A 238 -10.83 8.80 5.82
CA THR A 238 -10.45 7.57 6.51
C THR A 238 -11.48 6.50 6.18
N GLY A 239 -11.03 5.27 6.00
CA GLY A 239 -11.88 4.13 5.68
C GLY A 239 -11.08 3.06 4.92
N GLU A 240 -11.74 1.93 4.68
CA GLU A 240 -11.17 0.85 3.87
C GLU A 240 -11.07 1.27 2.39
N LEU A 241 -10.18 0.61 1.64
CA LEU A 241 -10.11 0.83 0.19
C LEU A 241 -11.38 0.34 -0.50
N GLU A 242 -11.64 0.94 -1.65
CA GLU A 242 -12.73 0.57 -2.55
C GLU A 242 -12.12 0.22 -3.90
N ASP A 243 -12.85 -0.50 -4.74
CA ASP A 243 -12.41 -0.93 -6.07
C ASP A 243 -11.81 0.19 -6.92
N GLY A 244 -12.42 1.38 -6.88
CA GLY A 244 -11.94 2.57 -7.60
C GLY A 244 -10.57 3.07 -7.13
N HIS A 245 -10.23 2.87 -5.86
CA HIS A 245 -8.92 3.24 -5.33
C HIS A 245 -7.82 2.28 -5.81
N CYS A 246 -8.13 0.99 -5.94
CA CYS A 246 -7.16 -0.02 -6.40
C CYS A 246 -6.68 0.27 -7.82
N VAL A 247 -7.58 0.68 -8.71
CA VAL A 247 -7.27 0.88 -10.13
C VAL A 247 -6.50 2.17 -10.44
N VAL A 248 -6.30 3.04 -9.44
CA VAL A 248 -5.35 4.17 -9.56
C VAL A 248 -3.92 3.66 -9.60
N CYS A 249 -3.60 2.69 -8.73
CA CYS A 249 -2.27 2.12 -8.66
C CYS A 249 -2.12 0.88 -9.54
N HIS A 250 -3.18 0.11 -9.75
CA HIS A 250 -3.14 -1.18 -10.46
C HIS A 250 -3.98 -1.16 -11.75
N GLN A 251 -3.84 -0.11 -12.56
CA GLN A 251 -4.59 0.03 -13.80
C GLN A 251 -4.34 -1.13 -14.76
N SER A 252 -3.10 -1.62 -14.86
CA SER A 252 -2.69 -2.55 -15.92
C SER A 252 -2.08 -3.89 -15.42
N SER A 253 -2.26 -4.23 -14.14
CA SER A 253 -1.76 -5.50 -13.57
C SER A 253 -2.30 -6.71 -14.32
N ASP A 254 -1.40 -7.63 -14.68
CA ASP A 254 -1.74 -8.85 -15.41
C ASP A 254 -2.38 -9.93 -14.53
N MET A 255 -2.31 -9.75 -13.21
CA MET A 255 -2.94 -10.58 -12.18
C MET A 255 -2.46 -12.04 -12.22
N ASP A 256 -1.21 -12.31 -12.64
CA ASP A 256 -0.66 -13.66 -12.72
C ASP A 256 -0.22 -14.24 -11.35
N GLY A 257 -0.26 -13.40 -10.31
CA GLY A 257 0.11 -13.74 -8.93
C GLY A 257 1.60 -13.56 -8.63
N ARG A 258 2.39 -13.04 -9.56
CA ARG A 258 3.72 -12.49 -9.35
C ARG A 258 3.60 -10.98 -9.30
N TYR A 259 4.42 -10.35 -8.47
CA TYR A 259 4.43 -8.90 -8.37
C TYR A 259 5.65 -8.36 -9.10
N GLU A 260 5.39 -7.53 -10.10
CA GLU A 260 6.36 -6.97 -11.01
C GLU A 260 6.07 -5.48 -11.14
N ILE A 261 6.97 -4.65 -10.62
CA ILE A 261 6.72 -3.21 -10.46
C ILE A 261 6.26 -2.52 -11.74
N ASP A 262 6.83 -2.89 -12.89
CA ASP A 262 6.55 -2.29 -14.19
C ASP A 262 5.31 -2.83 -14.90
N VAL A 263 4.72 -3.90 -14.37
CA VAL A 263 3.54 -4.58 -14.92
C VAL A 263 2.33 -4.31 -14.02
N ASP A 264 2.51 -4.46 -12.71
CA ASP A 264 1.42 -4.36 -11.74
C ASP A 264 1.13 -2.94 -11.29
N LEU A 265 2.11 -2.05 -11.31
CA LEU A 265 1.88 -0.64 -11.00
C LEU A 265 1.59 0.17 -12.26
N THR A 266 0.73 1.16 -12.07
CA THR A 266 0.40 2.17 -13.07
C THR A 266 1.66 2.97 -13.35
N ARG A 267 2.00 3.05 -14.63
CA ARG A 267 3.13 3.88 -15.06
C ARG A 267 2.68 5.33 -15.03
N PHE A 268 3.46 6.17 -14.37
CA PHE A 268 3.29 7.62 -14.33
C PHE A 268 4.54 8.28 -14.92
N PRO A 269 4.39 9.40 -15.65
CA PRO A 269 5.52 10.16 -16.16
C PRO A 269 6.38 10.71 -15.02
N ASP A 270 7.68 10.81 -15.26
CA ASP A 270 8.61 11.49 -14.36
C ASP A 270 8.48 13.02 -14.41
N ALA A 271 9.31 13.71 -13.61
CA ALA A 271 9.36 15.18 -13.56
C ALA A 271 9.66 15.84 -14.92
N ALA A 272 10.32 15.11 -15.84
CA ALA A 272 10.60 15.56 -17.20
C ALA A 272 9.47 15.19 -18.20
N GLY A 273 8.39 14.55 -17.74
CA GLY A 273 7.29 14.07 -18.58
C GLY A 273 7.57 12.76 -19.30
N THR A 274 8.61 12.01 -18.91
CA THR A 274 9.05 10.78 -19.57
C THR A 274 8.43 9.54 -18.94
N TRP A 275 8.00 8.61 -19.78
CA TRP A 275 7.40 7.33 -19.38
C TRP A 275 8.47 6.22 -19.29
N ALA A 276 9.33 6.31 -18.28
CA ALA A 276 10.35 5.31 -18.01
C ALA A 276 9.82 4.18 -17.11
N PRO A 277 10.39 2.96 -17.21
CA PRO A 277 10.21 1.92 -16.20
C PRO A 277 10.70 2.39 -14.82
N TYR A 278 10.13 1.82 -13.75
CA TYR A 278 10.56 2.08 -12.38
C TYR A 278 11.79 1.23 -12.04
N ALA A 279 12.86 1.87 -11.58
CA ALA A 279 14.04 1.13 -11.12
C ALA A 279 13.82 0.48 -9.74
N VAL A 280 13.03 1.13 -8.89
CA VAL A 280 12.72 0.72 -7.50
C VAL A 280 11.31 1.17 -7.10
N GLY A 281 10.75 0.55 -6.05
CA GLY A 281 9.40 0.85 -5.55
C GLY A 281 9.22 2.31 -5.14
N ALA A 282 10.24 2.90 -4.51
CA ALA A 282 10.24 4.29 -4.10
C ALA A 282 9.95 5.26 -5.26
N GLU A 283 10.45 4.99 -6.48
CA GLU A 283 10.21 5.88 -7.62
C GLU A 283 8.73 6.05 -7.94
N PHE A 284 7.93 4.97 -7.81
CA PHE A 284 6.48 5.03 -7.98
C PHE A 284 5.85 5.97 -6.95
N CYS A 285 6.21 5.83 -5.67
CA CYS A 285 5.68 6.67 -4.59
C CYS A 285 5.99 8.15 -4.83
N LEU A 286 7.23 8.43 -5.23
CA LEU A 286 7.73 9.79 -5.46
C LEU A 286 7.08 10.49 -6.67
N ARG A 287 6.40 9.75 -7.56
CA ARG A 287 5.57 10.37 -8.61
C ARG A 287 4.44 11.24 -8.05
N CYS A 288 3.92 10.89 -6.87
CA CYS A 288 2.82 11.61 -6.21
C CYS A 288 3.28 12.35 -4.94
N HIS A 289 4.33 11.84 -4.28
CA HIS A 289 4.84 12.39 -3.03
C HIS A 289 6.05 13.32 -3.25
N ASN A 290 5.80 14.43 -3.94
CA ASN A 290 6.78 15.49 -4.22
C ASN A 290 6.09 16.88 -4.15
N ARG A 291 6.87 17.97 -4.22
CA ARG A 291 6.33 19.32 -4.02
C ARG A 291 5.90 20.00 -5.32
N ASP A 292 6.53 19.68 -6.44
CA ASP A 292 6.54 20.52 -7.64
C ASP A 292 6.17 19.80 -8.96
N HIS A 293 6.06 18.46 -8.96
CA HIS A 293 5.69 17.65 -10.13
C HIS A 293 4.78 16.47 -9.75
N GLN A 294 3.75 16.75 -8.96
CA GLN A 294 2.72 15.75 -8.64
C GLN A 294 1.93 15.36 -9.89
N GLN A 295 1.43 14.12 -9.90
CA GLN A 295 0.64 13.63 -11.03
C GLN A 295 -0.66 14.42 -11.21
N PRO A 296 -1.01 14.83 -12.43
CA PRO A 296 -2.26 15.52 -12.70
C PRO A 296 -3.48 14.71 -12.23
N GLY A 297 -4.36 15.34 -11.45
CA GLY A 297 -5.55 14.73 -10.88
C GLY A 297 -5.33 14.00 -9.55
N PHE A 298 -4.09 13.93 -9.06
CA PHE A 298 -3.73 13.34 -7.77
C PHE A 298 -2.99 14.34 -6.86
N GLU A 299 -3.22 15.63 -7.07
CA GLU A 299 -2.52 16.67 -6.35
C GLU A 299 -2.90 16.69 -4.85
N ILE A 300 -1.89 16.62 -3.99
CA ILE A 300 -1.99 16.76 -2.54
C ILE A 300 -2.14 18.24 -2.21
N THR A 301 -3.38 18.66 -2.00
CA THR A 301 -3.72 20.06 -1.71
C THR A 301 -3.90 20.32 -0.20
N GLY A 302 -3.84 21.59 0.20
CA GLY A 302 -4.12 22.01 1.58
C GLY A 302 -3.01 21.69 2.60
N ARG A 303 -1.81 21.33 2.14
CA ARG A 303 -0.63 21.10 2.98
C ARG A 303 0.32 22.29 2.96
N ALA A 304 1.08 22.44 4.03
CA ALA A 304 2.17 23.40 4.06
C ALA A 304 3.31 22.92 3.15
N TRP A 305 4.12 23.85 2.64
CA TRP A 305 5.23 23.52 1.73
C TRP A 305 6.24 22.55 2.34
N ASP A 306 6.46 22.65 3.65
CA ASP A 306 7.33 21.81 4.46
C ASP A 306 6.63 20.58 5.05
N ASP A 307 5.40 20.26 4.62
CA ASP A 307 4.73 19.03 5.05
C ASP A 307 5.50 17.81 4.52
N PRO A 308 5.93 16.87 5.39
CA PRO A 308 6.70 15.71 4.98
C PRO A 308 6.04 14.90 3.87
N LEU A 309 4.71 14.85 3.81
CA LEU A 309 3.98 14.04 2.81
C LEU A 309 4.22 14.51 1.37
N ILE A 310 4.48 15.80 1.16
CA ILE A 310 4.80 16.37 -0.15
C ILE A 310 6.29 16.65 -0.30
N ALA A 311 7.06 16.66 0.78
CA ALA A 311 8.51 16.85 0.77
C ALA A 311 9.31 15.54 0.56
N LEU A 312 8.61 14.40 0.47
CA LEU A 312 9.22 13.07 0.51
C LEU A 312 10.33 12.84 -0.51
N GLU A 313 10.25 13.39 -1.73
CA GLU A 313 11.34 13.25 -2.71
C GLU A 313 12.66 13.88 -2.24
N GLU A 314 12.59 15.00 -1.53
CA GLU A 314 13.77 15.63 -0.92
C GLU A 314 14.20 14.89 0.35
N ASP A 315 13.23 14.56 1.20
CA ASP A 315 13.47 13.99 2.52
C ASP A 315 13.95 12.53 2.45
N TYR A 316 13.52 11.77 1.43
CA TYR A 316 13.88 10.36 1.23
C TYR A 316 15.39 10.15 1.15
N HIS A 317 16.13 11.14 0.65
CA HIS A 317 17.58 11.08 0.54
C HIS A 317 18.34 11.66 1.75
N LEU A 318 17.64 12.33 2.67
CA LEU A 318 18.23 13.09 3.78
C LEU A 318 17.97 12.47 5.16
N LEU A 319 16.93 11.64 5.27
CA LEU A 319 16.58 10.97 6.50
C LEU A 319 17.51 9.76 6.74
N ASP A 320 17.89 9.55 8.00
CA ASP A 320 18.64 8.38 8.50
C ASP A 320 17.77 7.10 8.52
N TYR A 321 17.01 6.94 7.45
CA TYR A 321 16.01 5.91 7.26
C TYR A 321 16.13 5.42 5.84
N HIS A 322 17.19 4.65 5.59
CA HIS A 322 17.27 3.66 4.53
C HIS A 322 16.92 4.06 3.07
N GLY A 323 16.76 5.34 2.74
CA GLY A 323 16.64 5.85 1.37
C GLY A 323 18.00 6.17 0.73
N TRP A 324 19.08 6.04 1.50
CA TRP A 324 20.47 6.26 1.07
C TRP A 324 21.35 5.05 1.38
N ARG A 325 22.30 4.75 0.48
CA ARG A 325 23.18 3.56 0.55
C ARG A 325 24.48 3.84 1.32
N ASP A 326 24.38 4.31 2.56
CA ASP A 326 25.54 4.68 3.38
C ASP A 326 25.42 4.17 4.83
N GLY A 327 25.33 2.84 4.97
CA GLY A 327 25.28 2.16 6.27
C GLY A 327 26.55 1.36 6.55
N SER A 328 26.85 1.12 7.83
CA SER A 328 28.09 0.43 8.27
C SER A 328 27.84 -0.56 9.41
N THR A 329 28.58 -1.67 9.38
CA THR A 329 28.63 -2.66 10.47
C THR A 329 29.54 -2.26 11.63
N GLU A 330 30.22 -1.11 11.55
CA GLU A 330 31.26 -0.71 12.52
C GLU A 330 30.76 0.18 13.67
N GLY A 331 29.49 0.62 13.63
CA GLY A 331 28.99 1.51 14.67
C GLY A 331 28.53 0.80 15.94
N THR A 332 28.01 1.62 16.85
CA THR A 332 27.66 1.22 18.21
C THR A 332 26.42 0.31 18.22
N PHE A 333 25.39 0.63 17.44
CA PHE A 333 24.08 -0.02 17.51
C PHE A 333 23.84 -1.04 16.39
N THR A 334 24.89 -1.77 16.02
CA THR A 334 24.87 -2.62 14.83
C THR A 334 24.09 -3.92 15.00
N GLY A 335 23.47 -4.37 13.92
CA GLY A 335 22.76 -5.63 13.81
C GLY A 335 21.46 -5.51 13.03
N LEU A 336 21.40 -6.26 11.92
CA LEU A 336 20.22 -6.38 11.07
C LEU A 336 19.74 -7.82 11.04
N ARG A 337 18.42 -8.01 10.97
CA ARG A 337 17.84 -9.33 10.75
C ARG A 337 18.18 -9.84 9.35
N PRO A 338 18.30 -11.17 9.19
CA PRO A 338 18.43 -11.77 7.86
C PRO A 338 17.35 -11.25 6.91
N GLY A 339 17.77 -10.79 5.74
CA GLY A 339 16.92 -10.12 4.76
C GLY A 339 17.34 -8.68 4.49
N TYR A 340 17.74 -7.95 5.53
CA TYR A 340 18.25 -6.57 5.41
C TYR A 340 19.77 -6.53 5.46
N ARG A 341 20.35 -5.55 4.75
CA ARG A 341 21.79 -5.31 4.72
C ARG A 341 22.09 -3.82 4.84
N TYR A 342 23.23 -3.53 5.44
CA TYR A 342 23.79 -2.19 5.45
C TYR A 342 24.06 -1.67 4.04
N ALA A 343 23.89 -0.36 3.86
CA ALA A 343 24.00 0.33 2.57
C ALA A 343 23.02 -0.19 1.49
N GLU A 344 22.00 -0.96 1.87
CA GLU A 344 20.92 -1.35 0.97
C GLU A 344 19.78 -0.32 1.04
N LEU A 345 19.14 -0.06 -0.11
CA LEU A 345 17.95 0.78 -0.17
C LEU A 345 16.79 0.05 0.49
N VAL A 346 16.07 0.61 1.47
CA VAL A 346 14.80 0.04 1.95
C VAL A 346 13.66 0.73 1.24
N GLU A 347 12.65 -0.05 0.87
CA GLU A 347 11.50 0.44 0.12
C GLU A 347 10.51 1.14 1.05
N CYS A 348 9.78 2.13 0.53
CA CYS A 348 8.74 2.81 1.32
C CYS A 348 7.74 1.80 1.91
N ALA A 349 7.41 0.76 1.14
CA ALA A 349 6.48 -0.30 1.51
C ALA A 349 7.01 -1.26 2.60
N ASP A 350 8.29 -1.18 2.98
CA ASP A 350 8.79 -1.90 4.15
C ASP A 350 8.24 -1.30 5.45
N CYS A 351 7.98 0.01 5.48
CA CYS A 351 7.50 0.73 6.65
C CYS A 351 6.07 1.25 6.50
N HIS A 352 5.64 1.61 5.30
CA HIS A 352 4.34 2.25 5.05
C HIS A 352 3.32 1.29 4.44
N ALA A 353 2.09 1.37 4.93
CA ALA A 353 0.99 0.52 4.46
C ALA A 353 0.17 1.24 3.38
N MET A 354 0.10 0.65 2.19
CA MET A 354 -0.69 1.19 1.07
C MET A 354 -2.16 0.76 1.12
N HIS A 355 -2.41 -0.48 1.57
CA HIS A 355 -3.75 -1.09 1.57
C HIS A 355 -4.53 -0.93 2.88
N GLY A 356 -4.05 -0.07 3.77
CA GLY A 356 -4.68 0.20 5.05
C GLY A 356 -3.83 -0.20 6.24
N THR A 357 -3.89 0.63 7.28
CA THR A 357 -3.29 0.37 8.59
C THR A 357 -4.17 0.95 9.69
N ALA A 358 -4.08 0.37 10.88
CA ALA A 358 -4.57 0.94 12.12
C ALA A 358 -3.69 2.09 12.64
N ASN A 359 -2.47 2.25 12.10
CA ASN A 359 -1.55 3.29 12.53
C ASN A 359 -1.86 4.65 11.87
N PRO A 360 -2.13 5.72 12.64
CA PRO A 360 -2.48 7.02 12.07
C PRO A 360 -1.31 7.70 11.35
N LYS A 361 -0.07 7.22 11.52
CA LYS A 361 1.11 7.71 10.79
C LYS A 361 1.35 7.00 9.46
N LEU A 362 0.38 6.23 8.96
CA LEU A 362 0.48 5.47 7.69
C LEU A 362 1.60 4.42 7.70
N ILE A 363 2.05 4.00 8.87
CA ILE A 363 3.04 2.94 9.07
C ILE A 363 2.32 1.60 9.15
N ILE A 364 2.96 0.50 8.76
CA ILE A 364 2.41 -0.84 8.94
C ILE A 364 2.00 -1.07 10.39
N ASP A 365 0.86 -1.72 10.60
CA ASP A 365 0.38 -2.16 11.92
C ASP A 365 0.71 -3.64 12.17
N ASP A 366 1.26 -4.31 11.16
CA ASP A 366 1.56 -5.74 11.15
C ASP A 366 2.67 -6.04 10.13
N SER A 367 3.65 -6.87 10.50
CA SER A 367 4.76 -7.26 9.62
C SER A 367 4.34 -7.92 8.30
N ARG A 368 3.09 -8.38 8.16
CA ARG A 368 2.56 -8.96 6.92
C ARG A 368 2.15 -7.90 5.89
N LYS A 369 2.11 -6.62 6.29
CA LYS A 369 1.83 -5.48 5.42
C LYS A 369 3.10 -4.76 4.94
N GLY A 370 4.27 -5.17 5.41
CA GLY A 370 5.57 -4.57 5.10
C GLY A 370 6.72 -5.51 5.36
N ALA A 371 7.86 -4.93 5.72
CA ALA A 371 9.12 -5.61 6.02
C ALA A 371 9.50 -6.71 5.00
N TRP A 372 9.27 -6.48 3.71
CA TRP A 372 9.19 -7.50 2.66
C TRP A 372 10.48 -8.28 2.43
N ARG A 373 11.60 -7.77 2.92
CA ARG A 373 12.89 -8.47 2.86
C ARG A 373 13.06 -9.56 3.91
N LEU A 374 12.24 -9.54 4.96
CA LEU A 374 12.25 -10.61 5.95
C LEU A 374 11.70 -11.89 5.33
N GLU A 375 12.26 -13.01 5.79
CA GLU A 375 11.83 -14.34 5.40
C GLU A 375 10.30 -14.50 5.54
N PRO A 376 9.62 -15.13 4.56
CA PRO A 376 8.16 -15.28 4.58
C PRO A 376 7.63 -15.89 5.88
N GLU A 377 8.35 -16.84 6.47
CA GLU A 377 7.98 -17.50 7.73
C GLU A 377 8.00 -16.52 8.91
N PHE A 378 8.97 -15.61 8.95
CA PHE A 378 9.03 -14.58 9.99
C PHE A 378 7.86 -13.62 9.86
N ARG A 379 7.58 -13.16 8.63
CA ARG A 379 6.44 -12.26 8.38
C ARG A 379 5.10 -12.93 8.66
N ALA A 380 4.95 -14.21 8.32
CA ALA A 380 3.70 -14.96 8.50
C ALA A 380 3.22 -14.98 9.96
N LEU A 381 4.13 -14.82 10.93
CA LEU A 381 3.80 -14.71 12.35
C LEU A 381 2.94 -13.46 12.67
N GLY A 382 3.05 -12.40 11.86
CA GLY A 382 2.25 -11.19 12.03
C GLY A 382 2.62 -10.40 13.27
N TRP A 383 3.86 -9.91 13.32
CA TRP A 383 4.35 -9.10 14.42
C TRP A 383 3.60 -7.76 14.45
N PRO A 384 2.89 -7.43 15.54
CA PRO A 384 2.16 -6.19 15.62
C PRO A 384 3.12 -5.01 15.67
N VAL A 385 2.70 -3.90 15.06
CA VAL A 385 3.44 -2.64 15.07
C VAL A 385 2.51 -1.54 15.54
N THR A 386 2.87 -0.90 16.63
CA THR A 386 2.24 0.33 17.10
C THR A 386 3.29 1.43 17.17
N VAL A 387 2.82 2.67 17.13
CA VAL A 387 3.67 3.83 17.40
C VAL A 387 3.32 4.30 18.79
N GLY A 388 4.28 4.20 19.70
CA GLY A 388 4.12 4.61 21.08
C GLY A 388 3.96 6.12 21.23
N GLU A 389 3.66 6.54 22.46
CA GLU A 389 3.57 7.96 22.78
C GLU A 389 4.88 8.68 22.46
N GLY A 390 4.80 9.95 22.10
CA GLY A 390 6.01 10.77 21.91
C GLY A 390 6.89 10.40 20.72
N GLY A 391 6.53 9.43 19.87
CA GLY A 391 7.37 9.03 18.73
C GLY A 391 8.29 7.85 19.01
N ASP A 392 7.89 6.95 19.90
CA ASP A 392 8.45 5.60 20.01
C ASP A 392 8.05 4.77 18.78
N TYR A 393 9.06 4.32 18.03
CA TYR A 393 8.94 3.48 16.84
C TYR A 393 9.58 2.10 17.02
N ASP A 394 9.88 1.68 18.25
CA ASP A 394 10.72 0.50 18.50
C ASP A 394 10.13 -0.78 17.91
N GLN A 395 8.80 -0.94 17.98
CA GLN A 395 8.10 -2.08 17.40
C GLN A 395 8.24 -2.15 15.87
N LEU A 396 8.37 -1.01 15.19
CA LEU A 396 8.66 -0.97 13.76
C LEU A 396 10.14 -1.29 13.52
N CYS A 397 11.04 -0.61 14.22
CA CYS A 397 12.48 -0.70 14.02
C CYS A 397 12.99 -2.13 14.27
N VAL A 398 12.52 -2.79 15.33
CA VAL A 398 12.93 -4.14 15.71
C VAL A 398 12.52 -5.23 14.70
N LEU A 399 11.62 -4.92 13.75
CA LEU A 399 11.33 -5.82 12.64
C LEU A 399 12.58 -6.05 11.77
N CYS A 400 13.37 -5.00 11.55
CA CYS A 400 14.55 -5.05 10.70
C CYS A 400 15.84 -5.12 11.52
N HIS A 401 15.84 -4.55 12.73
CA HIS A 401 17.01 -4.51 13.61
C HIS A 401 17.04 -5.70 14.57
N ALA A 402 18.26 -6.20 14.77
CA ALA A 402 18.57 -7.20 15.78
C ALA A 402 20.03 -7.01 16.21
N MET A 403 20.24 -6.18 17.23
CA MET A 403 21.57 -5.87 17.75
C MET A 403 22.44 -7.11 17.93
N GLU A 404 23.64 -7.08 17.33
CA GLU A 404 24.65 -8.15 17.50
C GLU A 404 25.26 -8.12 18.90
N ARG A 405 25.36 -6.91 19.47
CA ARG A 405 25.86 -6.67 20.82
C ARG A 405 24.80 -5.97 21.64
N GLU A 406 24.35 -6.60 22.70
CA GLU A 406 23.43 -5.99 23.64
C GLU A 406 24.08 -4.79 24.32
N MET A 407 23.51 -3.61 24.08
CA MET A 407 23.88 -2.37 24.74
C MET A 407 22.63 -1.58 25.09
N GLU A 408 22.71 -0.81 26.16
CA GLU A 408 21.58 -0.04 26.70
C GLU A 408 20.36 -0.95 26.95
N ALA A 409 19.34 -0.87 26.08
CA ALA A 409 18.11 -1.64 26.14
C ALA A 409 18.02 -2.74 25.06
N GLY A 410 19.13 -3.10 24.40
CA GLY A 410 19.15 -4.07 23.29
C GLY A 410 18.49 -5.42 23.57
N GLY A 411 18.53 -5.90 24.82
CA GLY A 411 17.85 -7.13 25.26
C GLY A 411 16.42 -6.94 25.77
N VAL A 412 15.92 -5.71 25.80
CA VAL A 412 14.56 -5.39 26.26
C VAL A 412 13.57 -5.63 25.12
N GLU A 413 12.48 -6.30 25.45
CA GLU A 413 11.37 -6.58 24.54
C GLU A 413 10.57 -5.27 24.26
N THR A 414 10.23 -5.03 23.00
CA THR A 414 9.64 -3.77 22.49
C THR A 414 8.10 -3.70 22.56
N GLY A 415 7.45 -4.71 23.11
CA GLY A 415 5.99 -4.86 23.22
C GLY A 415 5.35 -5.68 22.08
N ASN A 416 6.11 -6.21 21.12
CA ASN A 416 5.60 -7.07 20.05
C ASN A 416 6.19 -8.49 20.04
N GLY A 417 6.97 -8.86 21.04
CA GLY A 417 7.68 -10.13 21.17
C GLY A 417 9.12 -10.11 20.62
N LEU A 418 9.62 -8.97 20.18
CA LEU A 418 10.96 -8.81 19.62
C LEU A 418 11.82 -7.87 20.46
N ALA A 419 13.14 -8.11 20.42
CA ALA A 419 14.18 -7.28 21.01
C ALA A 419 15.32 -7.07 20.00
N GLY A 420 16.24 -6.16 20.31
CA GLY A 420 17.40 -5.84 19.49
C GLY A 420 17.50 -4.38 19.02
N VAL A 421 16.88 -3.45 19.74
CA VAL A 421 17.00 -1.99 19.54
C VAL A 421 17.35 -1.30 20.86
N HIS A 422 17.95 -0.11 20.82
CA HIS A 422 18.30 0.64 22.02
C HIS A 422 17.17 1.56 22.49
N ARG A 423 17.26 2.02 23.75
CA ARG A 423 16.34 3.00 24.38
C ARG A 423 14.86 2.68 24.19
N VAL A 424 14.49 1.42 24.45
CA VAL A 424 13.11 0.93 24.29
C VAL A 424 12.10 1.81 25.07
N GLY A 425 11.07 2.30 24.40
CA GLY A 425 10.01 3.15 24.92
C GLY A 425 10.28 4.65 24.82
N GLU A 426 11.35 5.07 24.14
CA GLU A 426 11.73 6.49 24.00
C GLU A 426 11.46 7.04 22.59
N ASP A 427 11.43 8.37 22.45
CA ASP A 427 11.30 9.02 21.14
C ASP A 427 12.57 8.77 20.31
N CYS A 428 12.45 8.03 19.20
CA CYS A 428 13.58 7.70 18.33
C CYS A 428 14.00 8.89 17.46
N ARG A 429 13.07 9.82 17.15
CA ARG A 429 13.30 10.86 16.14
C ARG A 429 14.51 11.76 16.42
N PRO A 430 14.77 12.21 17.67
CA PRO A 430 15.92 13.07 17.96
C PRO A 430 17.29 12.51 17.53
N CYS A 431 17.44 11.18 17.46
CA CYS A 431 18.68 10.52 17.06
C CYS A 431 18.65 10.03 15.59
N HIS A 432 17.46 9.90 15.00
CA HIS A 432 17.30 9.26 13.68
C HIS A 432 16.74 10.21 12.61
N THR A 433 16.65 11.52 12.85
CA THR A 433 16.21 12.50 11.84
C THR A 433 17.34 13.19 11.07
N HIS A 434 18.62 12.95 11.37
CA HIS A 434 19.73 13.71 10.78
C HIS A 434 21.05 12.94 10.62
N GLY A 435 21.13 12.00 9.66
CA GLY A 435 22.42 11.46 9.18
C GLY A 435 23.45 11.08 10.26
N GLU A 436 23.01 10.64 11.44
CA GLU A 436 23.89 10.11 12.50
C GLU A 436 24.35 8.67 12.15
N ALA A 437 23.79 8.09 11.08
CA ALA A 437 24.16 6.86 10.38
C ALA A 437 25.63 6.46 10.52
N THR A 438 26.56 7.35 10.16
CA THR A 438 27.99 7.05 10.16
C THR A 438 28.60 6.93 11.58
N GLN A 439 27.99 7.54 12.60
CA GLN A 439 28.46 7.50 13.99
C GLN A 439 27.79 6.39 14.81
N ALA A 440 26.55 6.02 14.47
CA ALA A 440 25.76 5.03 15.21
C ALA A 440 25.83 3.61 14.62
N GLY A 441 26.18 3.45 13.34
CA GLY A 441 26.26 2.13 12.66
C GLY A 441 24.92 1.63 12.16
N LEU A 442 24.13 2.55 11.59
CA LEU A 442 22.87 2.27 10.92
C LEU A 442 23.06 2.43 9.42
#